data_AF-A0ABD0P9S6-F1
#
_entry.id   AF-A0ABD0P9S6-F1
#
_cell.length_a   1.000
_cell.length_b   1.000
_cell.length_c   1.000
_cell.angle_alpha   90.00
_cell.angle_beta   90.00
_cell.angle_gamma   90.00
#
_symmetry.space_group_name_H-M   'P 1'
#
loop_
_entity.id
_entity.type
_entity.pdbx_description
1 polymer ?
#
loop_
_entity_poly.entity_id
_entity_poly.type
_entity_poly.pdbx_seq_one_letter_code
_entity_poly.pdbx_strand_id
1 'polypeptide(L)' 'MHGNKQHMQKEFFTSNTSKARSRAYINLREVTQRFRLSPGEYVIIPSTYEPHQEGEFILRVFSEKRNTS' A
#
# COMPACT_ATOMS: atom_id res chain seq x y z
N MET A 1 10.33 14.29 -1.50
CA MET A 1 9.24 13.38 -1.11
C MET A 1 8.39 14.04 -0.03
N HIS A 2 7.64 15.08 -0.39
CA HIS A 2 6.58 15.61 0.46
C HIS A 2 5.25 15.13 -0.12
N GLY A 3 4.95 13.84 0.07
CA GLY A 3 3.66 13.30 -0.33
C GLY A 3 2.53 14.02 0.42
N ASN A 4 1.34 14.03 -0.17
CA ASN A 4 0.16 14.60 0.44
C ASN A 4 -0.12 13.89 1.78
N LYS A 5 -0.06 14.63 2.89
CA LYS A 5 -0.23 14.10 4.25
C LYS A 5 -1.69 13.98 4.69
N GLN A 6 -2.64 14.27 3.80
CA GLN A 6 -4.06 14.21 4.12
C GLN A 6 -4.52 12.76 4.25
N HIS A 7 -5.09 12.42 5.41
CA HIS A 7 -5.74 11.14 5.60
C HIS A 7 -6.99 11.03 4.72
N MET A 8 -7.05 9.99 3.91
CA MET A 8 -8.17 9.75 3.00
C MET A 8 -9.36 9.15 3.74
N GLN A 9 -10.55 9.71 3.50
CA GLN A 9 -11.79 9.24 4.11
C GLN A 9 -12.37 8.03 3.36
N LYS A 10 -13.36 7.37 3.95
CA LYS A 10 -14.00 6.16 3.40
C LYS A 10 -14.46 6.33 1.94
N GLU A 11 -15.01 7.49 1.61
CA GLU A 11 -15.57 7.82 0.30
C GLU A 11 -14.52 7.74 -0.81
N PHE A 12 -13.25 8.02 -0.48
CA PHE A 12 -12.15 7.87 -1.41
C PHE A 12 -12.00 6.40 -1.85
N PHE A 13 -12.01 5.47 -0.90
CA PHE A 13 -11.78 4.05 -1.16
C PHE A 13 -12.98 3.33 -1.79
N THR A 14 -14.19 3.84 -1.57
CA THR A 14 -15.39 3.32 -2.28
C THR A 14 -15.46 3.79 -3.72
N SER A 15 -14.90 4.96 -4.02
CA SER A 15 -14.95 5.57 -5.37
C SER A 15 -13.73 5.24 -6.24
N ASN A 16 -12.61 4.83 -5.63
CA ASN A 16 -11.35 4.55 -6.33
C ASN A 16 -10.95 3.09 -6.21
N THR A 17 -10.69 2.44 -7.34
CA THR A 17 -10.17 1.07 -7.36
C THR A 17 -8.65 1.04 -7.12
N SER A 18 -8.18 -0.02 -6.45
CA SER A 18 -6.75 -0.24 -6.23
C SER A 18 -6.01 -0.38 -7.57
N LYS A 19 -4.94 0.39 -7.77
CA LYS A 19 -4.06 0.26 -8.95
C LYS A 19 -3.16 -0.98 -8.89
N ALA A 20 -2.83 -1.41 -7.69
CA ALA A 20 -2.07 -2.61 -7.39
C ALA A 20 -2.45 -3.12 -5.99
N ARG A 21 -2.34 -4.43 -5.77
CA ARG A 21 -2.60 -5.10 -4.48
C ARG A 21 -1.85 -6.42 -4.40
N SER A 22 -1.69 -6.95 -3.19
CA SER A 22 -1.25 -8.33 -2.99
C SER A 22 -2.21 -9.31 -3.68
N ARG A 23 -1.69 -10.44 -4.17
CA ARG A 23 -2.52 -11.48 -4.82
C ARG A 23 -3.53 -12.09 -3.86
N ALA A 24 -3.14 -12.27 -2.59
CA ALA A 24 -3.96 -12.83 -1.53
C ALA A 24 -3.48 -12.30 -0.17
N TYR A 25 -4.36 -12.37 0.82
CA TYR A 25 -3.94 -12.35 2.23
C TYR A 25 -3.41 -13.73 2.58
N ILE A 26 -2.19 -13.79 3.10
CA ILE A 26 -1.51 -15.04 3.44
C ILE A 26 -0.96 -14.89 4.85
N ASN A 27 -1.15 -15.92 5.68
CA ASN A 27 -0.58 -15.99 7.02
C ASN A 27 0.90 -16.40 6.97
N LEU A 28 1.72 -15.53 6.38
CA LEU A 28 3.18 -15.63 6.39
C LEU A 28 3.75 -14.41 7.10
N ARG A 29 4.97 -14.54 7.63
CA ARG A 29 5.69 -13.43 8.28
C ARG A 29 5.87 -12.21 7.36
N GLU A 30 5.98 -12.42 6.05
CA GLU A 30 6.14 -11.37 5.06
C GLU A 30 5.36 -11.71 3.79
N VAL A 31 4.73 -10.69 3.20
CA VAL A 31 4.15 -10.74 1.85
C VAL A 31 4.88 -9.73 0.98
N THR A 32 5.56 -10.22 -0.06
CA THR A 32 6.35 -9.38 -0.98
C THR A 32 5.79 -9.49 -2.40
N GLN A 33 5.68 -8.36 -3.09
CA GLN A 33 5.28 -8.36 -4.49
C GLN A 33 5.99 -7.26 -5.26
N ARG A 34 6.35 -7.55 -6.52
CA ARG A 34 6.90 -6.57 -7.46
C ARG A 34 5.77 -5.99 -8.30
N PHE A 35 5.77 -4.68 -8.45
CA PHE A 35 4.79 -3.94 -9.25
C PHE A 35 5.51 -3.09 -10.29
N ARG A 36 4.82 -2.84 -11.40
CA ARG A 36 5.17 -1.82 -12.38
C ARG A 36 4.00 -0.87 -12.49
N LEU A 37 4.21 0.37 -12.09
CA LEU A 37 3.20 1.42 -12.10
C LEU A 37 3.65 2.54 -13.04
N SER A 38 2.70 3.27 -13.59
CA SER A 38 3.00 4.55 -14.24
C SER A 38 3.60 5.53 -13.20
N PRO A 39 4.41 6.51 -13.62
CA PRO A 39 4.83 7.58 -12.72
C PRO A 39 3.62 8.28 -12.09
N GLY A 40 3.66 8.52 -10.78
CA GLY A 40 2.57 9.15 -10.03
C GLY A 40 2.73 8.98 -8.52
N GLU A 41 1.82 9.59 -7.78
CA GLU A 41 1.73 9.44 -6.32
C GLU A 41 0.75 8.32 -5.97
N TYR A 42 1.16 7.41 -5.09
CA TYR A 42 0.39 6.25 -4.69
C TYR A 42 0.36 6.14 -3.17
N VAL A 43 -0.76 5.66 -2.64
CA VAL A 43 -0.92 5.33 -1.22
C VAL A 43 -0.87 3.81 -1.05
N ILE A 44 -0.07 3.33 -0.10
CA ILE A 44 0.00 1.92 0.28
C ILE A 44 -0.81 1.74 1.57
N ILE A 45 -1.78 0.83 1.56
CA ILE A 45 -2.60 0.48 2.73
C ILE A 45 -2.20 -0.92 3.21
N PRO A 46 -1.34 -1.06 4.24
CA PRO A 46 -1.10 -2.34 4.89
C PRO A 46 -2.25 -2.69 5.85
N SER A 47 -2.74 -3.93 5.80
CA SER A 47 -3.83 -4.40 6.66
C SER A 47 -3.77 -5.90 6.88
N THR A 48 -4.49 -6.38 7.89
CA THR A 48 -4.89 -7.78 8.06
C THR A 48 -6.12 -8.09 7.21
N TYR A 49 -6.46 -9.38 7.07
CA TYR A 49 -7.66 -9.79 6.34
C TYR A 49 -8.92 -9.41 7.10
N GLU A 50 -9.02 -9.87 8.36
CA GLU A 50 -10.12 -9.52 9.25
C GLU A 50 -9.85 -8.19 9.97
N PRO A 51 -10.91 -7.41 10.26
CA PRO A 51 -10.79 -6.22 11.09
C PRO A 51 -10.44 -6.59 12.54
N HIS A 52 -10.02 -5.58 13.31
CA HIS A 52 -9.73 -5.70 14.75
C HIS A 52 -8.62 -6.69 15.12
N GLN A 53 -7.72 -6.99 14.18
CA GLN A 53 -6.51 -7.76 14.46
C GLN A 53 -5.36 -6.79 14.74
N GLU A 54 -4.82 -6.86 15.95
CA GLU A 54 -3.68 -6.04 16.35
C GLU A 54 -2.36 -6.71 15.96
N GLY A 55 -1.36 -5.91 15.63
CA GLY A 55 -0.03 -6.39 15.30
C GLY A 55 0.90 -5.27 14.86
N GLU A 56 2.18 -5.46 15.16
CA GLU A 56 3.24 -4.58 14.66
C GLU A 56 3.65 -5.02 13.26
N PHE A 57 4.02 -4.06 12.41
CA PHE A 57 4.47 -4.36 11.05
C PHE A 57 5.59 -3.42 10.61
N ILE A 58 6.31 -3.86 9.58
CA ILE A 58 7.29 -3.04 8.86
C ILE A 58 6.95 -3.06 7.37
N LEU A 59 6.86 -1.87 6.77
CA LEU A 59 6.72 -1.71 5.32
C LEU A 59 8.07 -1.31 4.73
N ARG A 60 8.53 -2.07 3.73
CA ARG A 60 9.76 -1.76 2.98
C ARG A 60 9.42 -1.54 1.52
N VAL A 61 9.91 -0.44 0.95
CA VAL A 61 9.72 -0.09 -0.45
C VAL A 61 11.08 -0.05 -1.14
N PHE A 62 11.23 -0.85 -2.19
CA PHE A 62 12.41 -0.87 -3.04
C PHE A 62 11.99 -0.45 -4.44
N SER A 63 12.66 0.56 -5.00
CA SER A 63 12.43 1.04 -6.36
C SER A 63 13.71 0.90 -7.17
N GLU A 64 13.58 0.45 -8.43
CA GLU A 64 14.73 0.34 -9.36
C GLU A 64 15.37 1.71 -9.60
N LYS A 65 14.53 2.75 -9.71
CA LYS A 65 14.95 4.14 -9.86
C LYS A 65 14.69 4.90 -8.58
N ARG A 66 15.47 5.96 -8.34
CA ARG A 66 15.23 6.87 -7.22
C ARG A 66 13.82 7.45 -7.34
N ASN A 67 13.06 7.41 -6.25
CA ASN A 67 11.82 8.17 -6.17
C ASN A 67 12.18 9.65 -5.99
N THR A 68 11.80 10.49 -6.96
CA THR A 68 12.11 11.93 -6.99
C THR A 68 10.90 12.82 -6.70
N SER A 69 9.73 12.22 -6.41
CA SER A 69 8.57 12.97 -5.91
C SER A 69 8.85 13.62 -4.55
#